data_AF-A5EV11-F1
#
_entry.id   AF-A5EV11-F1
#
_cell.length_a   1.000
_cell.length_b   1.000
_cell.length_c   1.000
_cell.angle_alpha   90.00
_cell.angle_beta   90.00
_cell.angle_gamma   90.00
#
_symmetry.space_group_name_H-M   'P 1'
#
loop_
_entity.id
_entity.type
_entity.pdbx_description
1 polymer ?
#
loop_
_entity_poly.entity_id
_entity_poly.type
_entity_poly.pdbx_seq_one_letter_code
_entity_poly.pdbx_strand_id
1 'polypeptide(L)'
;MQSNFERALNWILLSEGGYVNHPADTGGATNFGITQKTYGAFLAARGIAERPVKNISKTEVRAIYEQEYAQKIQFNLLPAGVDYALLDFAVHSGVRRAAKTIQKIAGVPTDGIIGAQTLKALKQQPVEPLIEALCMERMAFLKRLKNWHAFKRGWTTRVIGKRAGYQSDDIGVLDRAIGLAMGAKDIPASVLATEKADGAQKTSATLAHSKRVIISISGVLSTLGALNEQLLEIADFRNSITMALGNVPDAVWFLCIFAAFLAVIYTAFWDKQHD
;
A
#
# COMPACT_ATOMS: atom_id res chain seq x y z
N MET A 1 -4.87 -10.48 19.54
CA MET A 1 -4.20 -9.72 18.46
C MET A 1 -4.83 -8.35 18.39
N GLN A 2 -4.03 -7.28 18.33
CA GLN A 2 -4.54 -5.97 17.95
C GLN A 2 -5.01 -6.06 16.51
N SER A 3 -6.25 -5.62 16.25
CA SER A 3 -6.78 -5.59 14.89
C SER A 3 -6.00 -4.58 14.05
N ASN A 4 -5.64 -4.95 12.81
CA ASN A 4 -5.04 -4.02 11.84
C ASN A 4 -6.05 -2.96 11.34
N PHE A 5 -7.30 -2.98 11.82
CA PHE A 5 -8.38 -2.17 11.29
C PHE A 5 -8.09 -0.67 11.33
N GLU A 6 -7.54 -0.15 12.43
CA GLU A 6 -7.22 1.29 12.51
C GLU A 6 -6.16 1.69 11.47
N ARG A 7 -5.14 0.86 11.27
CA ARG A 7 -4.10 1.08 10.24
C ARG A 7 -4.72 1.04 8.84
N ALA A 8 -5.51 0.00 8.57
CA ALA A 8 -6.20 -0.18 7.30
C ALA A 8 -7.15 0.98 6.98
N LEU A 9 -7.96 1.39 7.94
CA LEU A 9 -8.90 2.51 7.81
C LEU A 9 -8.16 3.81 7.51
N ASN A 10 -7.07 4.09 8.23
CA ASN A 10 -6.26 5.28 7.98
C ASN A 10 -5.71 5.29 6.54
N TRP A 11 -5.20 4.17 6.02
CA TRP A 11 -4.71 4.11 4.64
C TRP A 11 -5.82 4.28 3.60
N ILE A 12 -7.00 3.70 3.84
CA ILE A 12 -8.15 3.86 2.95
C ILE A 12 -8.58 5.32 2.90
N LEU A 13 -8.73 5.98 4.06
CA LEU A 13 -9.15 7.38 4.14
C LEU A 13 -8.12 8.36 3.57
N LEU A 14 -6.82 8.05 3.65
CA LEU A 14 -5.78 8.82 2.98
C LEU A 14 -5.97 8.82 1.45
N SER A 15 -6.35 7.68 0.89
CA SER A 15 -6.53 7.51 -0.55
C SER A 15 -7.76 8.24 -1.12
N GLU A 16 -8.71 8.60 -0.27
CA GLU A 16 -9.95 9.30 -0.63
C GLU A 16 -9.83 10.82 -0.58
N GLY A 17 -8.72 11.36 -0.09
CA GLY A 17 -8.47 12.80 0.00
C GLY A 17 -8.01 13.28 1.37
N GLY A 18 -7.83 12.38 2.35
CA GLY A 18 -7.43 12.73 3.70
C GLY A 18 -8.55 13.40 4.50
N TYR A 19 -8.32 13.63 5.80
CA TYR A 19 -9.19 14.44 6.66
C TYR A 19 -9.10 15.90 6.23
N VAL A 20 -9.87 16.30 5.22
CA VAL A 20 -9.92 17.68 4.76
C VAL A 20 -11.26 18.26 5.18
N ASN A 21 -11.24 19.05 6.25
CA ASN A 21 -12.36 19.88 6.66
C ASN A 21 -12.37 21.13 5.74
N HIS A 22 -12.77 21.00 4.47
CA HIS A 22 -12.91 22.16 3.59
C HIS A 22 -14.35 22.70 3.66
N PRO A 23 -14.58 23.94 4.13
CA PRO A 23 -15.91 24.52 4.28
C PRO A 23 -16.64 24.82 2.95
N ALA A 24 -16.11 24.41 1.80
CA ALA A 24 -16.61 24.76 0.47
C ALA A 24 -16.98 23.56 -0.43
N ASP A 25 -16.95 22.33 0.09
CA ASP A 25 -17.34 21.17 -0.71
C ASP A 25 -18.87 21.13 -0.92
N THR A 26 -19.29 21.48 -2.13
CA THR A 26 -20.69 21.42 -2.62
C THR A 26 -20.98 20.16 -3.46
N GLY A 27 -20.05 19.18 -3.47
CA GLY A 27 -20.34 17.84 -3.98
C GLY A 27 -21.44 17.22 -3.13
N GLY A 28 -22.51 16.69 -3.75
CA GLY A 28 -23.68 16.16 -3.05
C GLY A 28 -23.31 15.36 -1.79
N ALA A 29 -23.99 15.66 -0.68
CA ALA A 29 -23.57 15.37 0.69
C ALA A 29 -22.85 14.01 0.86
N THR A 30 -21.52 14.03 0.77
CA THR A 30 -20.60 12.88 0.95
C THR A 30 -19.40 13.37 1.77
N ASN A 31 -19.02 12.64 2.80
CA ASN A 31 -17.86 12.95 3.63
C ASN A 31 -17.15 11.64 4.02
N PHE A 32 -15.82 11.58 3.94
CA PHE A 32 -15.05 10.33 4.16
C PHE A 32 -15.54 9.13 3.31
N GLY A 33 -15.95 9.38 2.05
CA GLY A 33 -16.54 8.34 1.19
C GLY A 33 -17.95 7.89 1.59
N ILE A 34 -18.51 8.42 2.68
CA ILE A 34 -19.82 8.07 3.20
C ILE A 34 -20.85 9.07 2.66
N THR A 35 -21.84 8.55 1.95
CA THR A 35 -22.97 9.36 1.44
C THR A 35 -23.96 9.71 2.54
N GLN A 36 -24.73 10.79 2.36
CA GLN A 36 -25.85 11.14 3.24
C GLN A 36 -26.82 9.98 3.44
N LYS A 37 -27.11 9.21 2.38
CA LYS A 37 -27.99 8.04 2.46
C LYS A 37 -27.43 6.97 3.40
N THR A 38 -26.14 6.64 3.27
CA THR A 38 -25.47 5.67 4.14
C THR A 38 -25.46 6.15 5.59
N TYR A 39 -25.16 7.44 5.80
CA TYR A 39 -25.13 8.02 7.13
C TYR A 39 -26.51 8.10 7.78
N GLY A 40 -27.54 8.53 7.04
CA GLY A 40 -28.92 8.54 7.50
C GLY A 40 -29.41 7.15 7.91
N ALA A 41 -29.09 6.11 7.12
CA ALA A 41 -29.41 4.73 7.48
C ALA A 41 -28.68 4.29 8.77
N PHE A 42 -27.41 4.66 8.94
CA PHE A 42 -26.64 4.37 10.15
C PHE A 42 -27.23 5.01 11.41
N LEU A 43 -27.71 6.26 11.31
CA LEU A 43 -28.36 6.99 12.40
C LEU A 43 -29.75 6.41 12.71
N ALA A 44 -30.55 6.14 11.68
CA ALA A 44 -31.89 5.57 11.82
C ALA A 44 -31.86 4.20 12.52
N ALA A 45 -30.89 3.34 12.16
CA ALA A 45 -30.68 2.05 12.83
C ALA A 45 -30.36 2.17 14.33
N ARG A 46 -29.98 3.35 14.80
CA ARG A 46 -29.66 3.68 16.21
C ARG A 46 -30.73 4.56 16.87
N GLY A 47 -31.83 4.86 16.18
CA GLY A 47 -32.87 5.76 16.68
C GLY A 47 -32.41 7.22 16.83
N ILE A 48 -31.34 7.61 16.12
CA ILE A 48 -30.79 8.96 16.17
C ILE A 48 -31.40 9.79 15.04
N ALA A 49 -31.77 11.04 15.33
CA ALA A 49 -32.29 11.97 14.33
C ALA A 49 -31.29 12.20 13.18
N GLU A 50 -31.80 12.30 11.96
CA GLU A 50 -30.95 12.54 10.79
C GLU A 50 -30.23 13.88 10.91
N ARG A 51 -28.94 13.87 10.53
CA ARG A 51 -28.13 15.08 10.44
C ARG A 51 -27.25 15.05 9.20
N PRO A 52 -26.81 16.22 8.70
CA PRO A 52 -25.95 16.28 7.53
C PRO A 52 -24.64 15.50 7.72
N VAL A 53 -24.22 14.71 6.72
CA VAL A 53 -22.99 13.91 6.73
C VAL A 53 -21.73 14.77 6.80
N LYS A 54 -21.82 16.06 6.47
CA LYS A 54 -20.75 17.04 6.76
C LYS A 54 -20.39 17.11 8.25
N ASN A 55 -21.34 16.77 9.15
CA ASN A 55 -21.15 16.78 10.59
C ASN A 55 -20.84 15.38 11.17
N ILE A 56 -20.50 14.40 10.31
CA ILE A 56 -20.13 13.06 10.77
C ILE A 56 -18.84 13.13 11.59
N SER A 57 -18.83 12.45 12.73
CA SER A 57 -17.63 12.36 13.57
C SER A 57 -16.70 11.22 13.12
N LYS A 58 -15.41 11.30 13.47
CA LYS A 58 -14.45 10.22 13.18
C LYS A 58 -14.86 8.87 13.77
N THR A 59 -15.48 8.89 14.96
CA THR A 59 -15.97 7.66 15.62
C THR A 59 -17.12 7.04 14.86
N GLU A 60 -18.01 7.84 14.27
CA GLU A 60 -19.08 7.36 13.39
C GLU A 60 -18.56 6.86 12.06
N VAL A 61 -17.60 7.56 11.44
CA VAL A 61 -16.91 7.09 10.23
C VAL A 61 -16.34 5.70 10.50
N ARG A 62 -15.55 5.56 11.57
CA ARG A 62 -14.98 4.28 12.00
C ARG A 62 -16.06 3.20 12.18
N ALA A 63 -17.13 3.51 12.90
CA ALA A 63 -18.22 2.56 13.15
C ALA A 63 -18.94 2.13 11.87
N ILE A 64 -19.15 3.06 10.92
CA ILE A 64 -19.73 2.76 9.60
C ILE A 64 -18.79 1.86 8.81
N TYR A 65 -17.48 2.17 8.75
CA TYR A 65 -16.53 1.33 8.04
C TYR A 65 -16.45 -0.08 8.63
N GLU A 66 -16.50 -0.18 9.96
CA GLU A 66 -16.50 -1.46 10.67
C GLU A 66 -17.76 -2.27 10.35
N GLN A 67 -18.94 -1.67 10.46
CA GLN A 67 -20.23 -2.34 10.25
C GLN A 67 -20.49 -2.66 8.76
N GLU A 68 -20.27 -1.70 7.88
CA GLU A 68 -20.68 -1.80 6.48
C GLU A 68 -19.69 -2.59 5.62
N TYR A 69 -18.44 -2.73 6.07
CA TYR A 69 -17.38 -3.39 5.31
C TYR A 69 -16.65 -4.44 6.14
N ALA A 70 -15.96 -4.05 7.22
CA ALA A 70 -15.01 -4.93 7.91
C ALA A 70 -15.68 -6.18 8.51
N GLN A 71 -16.81 -6.02 9.20
CA GLN A 71 -17.57 -7.14 9.77
C GLN A 71 -18.11 -8.06 8.67
N LYS A 72 -18.61 -7.51 7.57
CA LYS A 72 -19.17 -8.30 6.46
C LYS A 72 -18.13 -9.17 5.74
N ILE A 73 -16.85 -8.83 5.85
CA ILE A 73 -15.73 -9.63 5.32
C ILE A 73 -15.00 -10.44 6.40
N GLN A 74 -15.52 -10.49 7.64
CA GLN A 74 -14.86 -11.14 8.78
C GLN A 74 -13.42 -10.64 9.01
N PHE A 75 -13.20 -9.32 8.87
CA PHE A 75 -11.87 -8.69 8.84
C PHE A 75 -10.91 -9.20 9.92
N ASN A 76 -11.36 -9.24 11.18
CA ASN A 76 -10.53 -9.65 12.32
C ASN A 76 -10.11 -11.12 12.31
N LEU A 77 -10.68 -11.95 11.44
CA LEU A 77 -10.40 -13.38 11.32
C LEU A 77 -9.51 -13.72 10.11
N LEU A 78 -9.24 -12.74 9.25
CA LEU A 78 -8.41 -12.89 8.06
C LEU A 78 -6.91 -12.85 8.42
N PRO A 79 -6.05 -13.49 7.60
CA PRO A 79 -4.60 -13.29 7.71
C PRO A 79 -4.22 -11.82 7.57
N ALA A 80 -3.17 -11.39 8.28
CA ALA A 80 -2.63 -10.04 8.15
C ALA A 80 -2.21 -9.76 6.69
N GLY A 81 -2.48 -8.56 6.19
CA GLY A 81 -2.27 -8.18 4.80
C GLY A 81 -3.45 -8.53 3.89
N VAL A 82 -3.97 -9.77 3.98
CA VAL A 82 -5.22 -10.15 3.30
C VAL A 82 -6.39 -9.34 3.84
N ASP A 83 -6.42 -9.12 5.16
CA ASP A 83 -7.39 -8.26 5.84
C ASP A 83 -7.51 -6.87 5.20
N TYR A 84 -6.39 -6.17 5.05
CA TYR A 84 -6.32 -4.83 4.47
C TYR A 84 -6.63 -4.84 2.97
N ALA A 85 -6.00 -5.72 2.19
CA ALA A 85 -6.22 -5.77 0.74
C ALA A 85 -7.69 -6.06 0.40
N LEU A 86 -8.33 -6.95 1.16
CA LEU A 86 -9.74 -7.28 0.98
C LEU A 86 -10.67 -6.16 1.45
N LEU A 87 -10.33 -5.46 2.54
CA LEU A 87 -11.10 -4.30 3.01
C LEU A 87 -11.08 -3.17 1.97
N ASP A 88 -9.91 -2.80 1.45
CA ASP A 88 -9.79 -1.76 0.42
C ASP A 88 -10.59 -2.13 -0.84
N PHE A 89 -10.54 -3.40 -1.26
CA PHE A 89 -11.35 -3.90 -2.37
C PHE A 89 -12.85 -3.82 -2.06
N ALA A 90 -13.27 -4.22 -0.86
CA ALA A 90 -14.67 -4.17 -0.43
C ALA A 90 -15.21 -2.73 -0.37
N VAL A 91 -14.42 -1.78 0.11
CA VAL A 91 -14.79 -0.35 0.18
C VAL A 91 -14.99 0.23 -1.21
N HIS A 92 -14.01 0.06 -2.10
CA HIS A 92 -14.03 0.76 -3.39
C HIS A 92 -14.69 -0.02 -4.53
N SER A 93 -14.96 -1.31 -4.35
CA SER A 93 -15.58 -2.13 -5.40
C SER A 93 -16.67 -3.08 -4.89
N GLY A 94 -17.09 -2.93 -3.63
CA GLY A 94 -18.23 -3.62 -3.06
C GLY A 94 -17.88 -4.95 -2.37
N VAL A 95 -18.41 -5.11 -1.15
CA VAL A 95 -18.23 -6.27 -0.26
C VAL A 95 -18.45 -7.61 -0.98
N ARG A 96 -19.59 -7.78 -1.65
CA ARG A 96 -19.94 -9.06 -2.29
C ARG A 96 -18.98 -9.43 -3.41
N ARG A 97 -18.44 -8.44 -4.14
CA ARG A 97 -17.47 -8.69 -5.21
C ARG A 97 -16.13 -9.12 -4.61
N ALA A 98 -15.63 -8.37 -3.63
CA ALA A 98 -14.40 -8.71 -2.91
C ALA A 98 -14.48 -10.13 -2.32
N ALA A 99 -15.58 -10.46 -1.63
CA ALA A 99 -15.82 -11.77 -1.05
C ALA A 99 -15.80 -12.90 -2.10
N LYS A 100 -16.52 -12.74 -3.22
CA LYS A 100 -16.52 -13.74 -4.30
C LYS A 100 -15.15 -13.90 -4.95
N THR A 101 -14.42 -12.81 -5.13
CA THR A 101 -13.08 -12.85 -5.72
C THR A 101 -12.13 -13.63 -4.82
N ILE A 102 -12.09 -13.34 -3.52
CA ILE A 102 -11.17 -14.07 -2.61
C ILE A 102 -11.56 -15.54 -2.44
N GLN A 103 -12.86 -15.87 -2.48
CA GLN A 103 -13.32 -17.25 -2.51
C GLN A 103 -12.86 -18.01 -3.76
N LYS A 104 -12.94 -17.36 -4.94
CA LYS A 104 -12.45 -17.93 -6.20
C LYS A 104 -10.96 -18.22 -6.13
N ILE A 105 -10.18 -17.26 -5.62
CA ILE A 105 -8.72 -17.41 -5.43
C ILE A 105 -8.42 -18.56 -4.46
N ALA A 106 -9.15 -18.64 -3.35
CA ALA A 106 -8.98 -19.69 -2.34
C ALA A 106 -9.46 -21.08 -2.80
N GLY A 107 -10.10 -21.20 -3.97
CA GLY A 107 -10.61 -22.47 -4.49
C GLY A 107 -11.82 -23.02 -3.71
N VAL A 108 -12.62 -22.15 -3.10
CA VAL A 108 -13.84 -22.54 -2.35
C VAL A 108 -15.11 -22.09 -3.08
N PRO A 109 -16.31 -22.59 -2.71
CA PRO A 109 -17.57 -22.11 -3.27
C PRO A 109 -17.71 -20.58 -3.19
N THR A 110 -18.20 -19.96 -4.27
CA THR A 110 -18.22 -18.49 -4.46
C THR A 110 -19.60 -17.87 -4.20
N ASP A 111 -20.15 -18.13 -3.02
CA ASP A 111 -21.46 -17.59 -2.60
C ASP A 111 -21.42 -16.07 -2.28
N GLY A 112 -20.24 -15.53 -1.99
CA GLY A 112 -20.01 -14.15 -1.57
C GLY A 112 -20.14 -13.91 -0.07
N ILE A 113 -20.13 -14.97 0.74
CA ILE A 113 -20.22 -14.94 2.20
C ILE A 113 -18.94 -15.54 2.79
N ILE A 114 -18.18 -14.73 3.54
CA ILE A 114 -16.96 -15.21 4.19
C ILE A 114 -17.32 -15.95 5.48
N GLY A 115 -17.45 -17.27 5.37
CA GLY A 115 -17.70 -18.17 6.50
C GLY A 115 -16.48 -19.00 6.91
N ALA A 116 -16.70 -19.98 7.78
CA ALA A 116 -15.65 -20.83 8.34
C ALA A 116 -14.83 -21.58 7.27
N GLN A 117 -15.46 -22.05 6.20
CA GLN A 117 -14.78 -22.74 5.09
C GLN A 117 -13.80 -21.80 4.37
N THR A 118 -14.24 -20.58 4.03
CA THR A 118 -13.39 -19.56 3.39
C THR A 118 -12.22 -19.22 4.30
N LEU A 119 -12.47 -18.95 5.59
CA LEU A 119 -11.43 -18.59 6.55
C LEU A 119 -10.40 -19.72 6.75
N LYS A 120 -10.86 -20.98 6.78
CA LYS A 120 -9.98 -22.15 6.88
C LYS A 120 -9.07 -22.25 5.65
N ALA A 121 -9.63 -22.13 4.45
CA ALA A 121 -8.86 -22.21 3.21
C ALA A 121 -7.79 -21.10 3.13
N LEU A 122 -8.17 -19.86 3.47
CA LEU A 122 -7.23 -18.73 3.44
C LEU A 122 -6.06 -18.90 4.42
N LYS A 123 -6.29 -19.47 5.61
CA LYS A 123 -5.23 -19.73 6.59
C LYS A 123 -4.28 -20.87 6.19
N GLN A 124 -4.65 -21.68 5.20
CA GLN A 124 -3.84 -22.81 4.73
C GLN A 124 -3.01 -22.46 3.50
N GLN A 125 -3.14 -21.25 2.95
CA GLN A 125 -2.43 -20.81 1.76
C GLN A 125 -1.37 -19.75 2.10
N PRO A 126 -0.29 -19.66 1.31
CA PRO A 126 0.69 -18.58 1.45
C PRO A 126 0.04 -17.21 1.26
N VAL A 127 0.34 -16.28 2.18
CA VAL A 127 -0.33 -14.98 2.27
C VAL A 127 0.04 -14.05 1.12
N GLU A 128 1.30 -14.01 0.71
CA GLU A 128 1.79 -13.15 -0.38
C GLU A 128 1.08 -13.46 -1.72
N PRO A 129 1.05 -14.71 -2.22
CA PRO A 129 0.28 -15.07 -3.42
C PRO A 129 -1.20 -14.72 -3.34
N LEU A 130 -1.84 -14.86 -2.16
CA LEU A 130 -3.24 -14.47 -1.98
C LEU A 130 -3.43 -12.95 -2.20
N ILE A 131 -2.55 -12.13 -1.63
CA ILE A 131 -2.59 -10.66 -1.76
C ILE A 131 -2.35 -10.25 -3.22
N GLU A 132 -1.33 -10.82 -3.86
CA GLU A 132 -1.02 -10.55 -5.27
C GLU A 132 -2.20 -10.90 -6.17
N ALA A 133 -2.73 -12.12 -6.05
CA ALA A 133 -3.86 -12.58 -6.84
C ALA A 133 -5.09 -11.68 -6.64
N LEU A 134 -5.36 -11.25 -5.40
CA LEU A 134 -6.48 -10.36 -5.08
C LEU A 134 -6.32 -8.98 -5.73
N CYS A 135 -5.12 -8.39 -5.67
CA CYS A 135 -4.81 -7.12 -6.30
C CYS A 135 -4.90 -7.19 -7.83
N MET A 136 -4.43 -8.29 -8.43
CA MET A 136 -4.50 -8.51 -9.87
C MET A 136 -5.92 -8.72 -10.37
N GLU A 137 -6.73 -9.54 -9.68
CA GLU A 137 -8.16 -9.73 -10.02
C GLU A 137 -8.94 -8.41 -9.88
N ARG A 138 -8.62 -7.59 -8.87
CA ARG A 138 -9.19 -6.25 -8.76
C ARG A 138 -8.78 -5.35 -9.94
N MET A 139 -7.51 -5.33 -10.32
CA MET A 139 -7.08 -4.57 -11.50
C MET A 139 -7.74 -5.05 -12.79
N ALA A 140 -7.90 -6.36 -12.97
CA ALA A 140 -8.62 -6.93 -14.10
C ALA A 140 -10.10 -6.51 -14.13
N PHE A 141 -10.73 -6.38 -12.96
CA PHE A 141 -12.07 -5.79 -12.86
C PHE A 141 -12.08 -4.29 -13.25
N LEU A 142 -11.18 -3.49 -12.68
CA LEU A 142 -11.14 -2.04 -12.92
C LEU A 142 -10.88 -1.70 -14.40
N LYS A 143 -10.02 -2.48 -15.07
CA LYS A 143 -9.73 -2.34 -16.52
C LYS A 143 -10.95 -2.51 -17.42
N ARG A 144 -12.00 -3.19 -16.95
CA ARG A 144 -13.24 -3.42 -17.71
C ARG A 144 -14.29 -2.33 -17.51
N LEU A 145 -14.05 -1.36 -16.62
CA LEU A 145 -15.01 -0.28 -16.37
C LEU A 145 -14.97 0.75 -17.51
N LYS A 146 -16.15 1.26 -17.88
CA LYS A 146 -16.30 2.24 -18.99
C LYS A 146 -15.42 3.49 -18.82
N ASN A 147 -15.23 3.92 -17.58
CA ASN A 147 -14.43 5.09 -17.19
C ASN A 147 -12.95 4.77 -16.90
N TRP A 148 -12.47 3.55 -17.22
CA TRP A 148 -11.07 3.15 -17.04
C TRP A 148 -10.09 4.18 -17.61
N HIS A 149 -10.31 4.65 -18.84
CA HIS A 149 -9.38 5.58 -19.50
C HIS A 149 -9.20 6.90 -18.74
N ALA A 150 -10.24 7.35 -18.02
CA ALA A 150 -10.18 8.55 -17.21
C ALA A 150 -9.43 8.34 -15.89
N PHE A 151 -9.61 7.19 -15.23
CA PHE A 151 -9.14 6.97 -13.85
C PHE A 151 -7.98 5.96 -13.71
N LYS A 152 -7.52 5.36 -14.82
CA LYS A 152 -6.52 4.28 -14.82
C LYS A 152 -5.28 4.56 -13.98
N ARG A 153 -4.78 5.80 -14.00
CA ARG A 153 -3.57 6.18 -13.25
C ARG A 153 -3.82 6.08 -11.75
N GLY A 154 -4.84 6.78 -11.25
CA GLY A 154 -5.18 6.77 -9.83
C GLY A 154 -5.52 5.38 -9.30
N TRP A 155 -6.27 4.60 -10.07
CA TRP A 155 -6.58 3.22 -9.70
C TRP A 155 -5.35 2.30 -9.69
N THR A 156 -4.49 2.38 -10.70
CA THR A 156 -3.26 1.58 -10.75
C THR A 156 -2.34 1.94 -9.59
N THR A 157 -2.11 3.23 -9.35
CA THR A 157 -1.29 3.71 -8.23
C THR A 157 -1.84 3.26 -6.88
N ARG A 158 -3.17 3.25 -6.70
CA ARG A 158 -3.77 2.75 -5.46
C ARG A 158 -3.57 1.24 -5.29
N VAL A 159 -3.91 0.44 -6.31
CA VAL A 159 -3.94 -1.02 -6.14
C VAL A 159 -2.55 -1.63 -6.18
N ILE A 160 -1.75 -1.23 -7.17
CA ILE A 160 -0.45 -1.85 -7.47
C ILE A 160 0.71 -1.05 -6.90
N GLY A 161 0.60 0.28 -6.85
CA GLY A 161 1.73 1.16 -6.56
C GLY A 161 2.26 1.85 -7.82
N LYS A 162 3.41 2.49 -7.70
CA LYS A 162 4.16 3.08 -8.81
C LYS A 162 4.85 2.02 -9.67
N ARG A 163 5.26 0.91 -9.07
CA ARG A 163 5.91 -0.23 -9.75
C ARG A 163 5.11 -1.51 -9.50
N ALA A 164 5.32 -2.52 -10.33
CA ALA A 164 4.64 -3.81 -10.18
C ALA A 164 5.41 -4.74 -9.23
N GLY A 165 4.70 -5.51 -8.42
CA GLY A 165 5.27 -6.35 -7.36
C GLY A 165 5.43 -5.58 -6.05
N TYR A 166 5.94 -6.23 -5.01
CA TYR A 166 6.23 -5.59 -3.72
C TYR A 166 7.44 -4.67 -3.80
N GLN A 167 7.32 -3.45 -3.29
CA GLN A 167 8.44 -2.58 -2.96
C GLN A 167 8.24 -1.93 -1.58
N SER A 168 9.27 -2.00 -0.73
CA SER A 168 9.21 -1.48 0.63
C SER A 168 9.02 0.05 0.72
N ASP A 169 9.36 0.78 -0.34
CA ASP A 169 9.22 2.23 -0.46
C ASP A 169 7.96 2.67 -1.22
N ASP A 170 7.14 1.71 -1.68
CA ASP A 170 5.87 1.99 -2.36
C ASP A 170 4.68 1.84 -1.39
N ILE A 171 3.57 2.44 -1.78
CA ILE A 171 2.42 2.72 -0.91
C ILE A 171 1.12 2.14 -1.48
N GLY A 172 1.22 1.32 -2.52
CA GLY A 172 0.10 0.60 -3.09
C GLY A 172 -0.56 -0.34 -2.07
N VAL A 173 -1.78 -0.77 -2.36
CA VAL A 173 -2.47 -1.77 -1.55
C VAL A 173 -1.63 -3.06 -1.51
N LEU A 174 -1.08 -3.46 -2.65
CA LEU A 174 -0.16 -4.59 -2.76
C LEU A 174 1.00 -4.46 -1.77
N ASP A 175 1.69 -3.32 -1.78
CA ASP A 175 2.90 -3.10 -0.98
C ASP A 175 2.63 -3.12 0.51
N ARG A 176 1.63 -2.34 0.93
CA ARG A 176 1.25 -2.24 2.34
C ARG A 176 0.70 -3.55 2.88
N ALA A 177 -0.05 -4.30 2.07
CA ALA A 177 -0.59 -5.60 2.46
C ALA A 177 0.53 -6.62 2.66
N ILE A 178 1.50 -6.69 1.75
CA ILE A 178 2.67 -7.58 1.90
C ILE A 178 3.51 -7.13 3.09
N GLY A 179 3.77 -5.83 3.25
CA GLY A 179 4.45 -5.29 4.43
C GLY A 179 3.76 -5.67 5.75
N LEU A 180 2.43 -5.62 5.81
CA LEU A 180 1.67 -6.09 6.98
C LEU A 180 1.84 -7.59 7.22
N ALA A 181 1.79 -8.40 6.16
CA ALA A 181 2.00 -9.84 6.26
C ALA A 181 3.40 -10.20 6.79
N MET A 182 4.42 -9.41 6.41
CA MET A 182 5.80 -9.53 6.89
C MET A 182 6.02 -8.94 8.29
N GLY A 183 5.01 -8.32 8.90
CA GLY A 183 5.11 -7.70 10.23
C GLY A 183 5.83 -6.35 10.26
N ALA A 184 5.91 -5.64 9.12
CA ALA A 184 6.53 -4.33 9.06
C ALA A 184 5.82 -3.32 9.99
N LYS A 185 6.61 -2.63 10.82
CA LYS A 185 6.09 -1.67 11.79
C LYS A 185 5.90 -0.27 11.20
N ASP A 186 6.78 0.12 10.27
CA ASP A 186 6.89 1.47 9.71
C ASP A 186 6.56 1.50 8.22
N ILE A 187 5.30 1.21 7.89
CA ILE A 187 4.82 1.26 6.50
C ILE A 187 4.45 2.72 6.17
N PRO A 188 5.11 3.37 5.20
CA PRO A 188 4.94 4.80 4.93
C PRO A 188 3.49 5.22 4.62
N ALA A 189 3.10 6.37 5.16
CA ALA A 189 1.88 7.08 4.75
C ALA A 189 2.04 7.59 3.29
N SER A 190 0.94 7.72 2.55
CA SER A 190 1.02 8.06 1.12
C SER A 190 1.48 9.50 0.88
N VAL A 191 2.36 9.71 -0.10
CA VAL A 191 2.93 11.01 -0.53
C VAL A 191 1.89 12.10 -0.86
N LEU A 192 0.62 11.73 -1.11
CA LEU A 192 -0.46 12.71 -1.31
C LEU A 192 -0.83 13.50 -0.04
N ALA A 193 -0.42 13.03 1.14
CA ALA A 193 -0.67 13.72 2.41
C ALA A 193 0.26 14.91 2.64
N THR A 194 1.49 14.87 2.10
CA THR A 194 2.51 15.90 2.33
C THR A 194 2.31 17.16 1.50
N GLU A 195 1.63 17.09 0.35
CA GLU A 195 1.41 18.28 -0.49
C GLU A 195 0.15 19.09 -0.11
N LYS A 196 -0.81 18.49 0.61
CA LYS A 196 -2.06 19.18 1.01
C LYS A 196 -2.08 19.71 2.44
N ALA A 197 -1.13 19.31 3.29
CA ALA A 197 -0.99 19.87 4.64
C ALA A 197 -0.34 21.27 4.64
N ASP A 198 0.48 21.59 3.63
CA ASP A 198 1.29 22.82 3.56
C ASP A 198 0.57 24.01 2.90
N GLY A 199 -0.73 23.89 2.62
CA GLY A 199 -1.54 24.97 2.01
C GLY A 199 -1.90 26.12 2.95
N ALA A 200 -1.51 26.08 4.22
CA ALA A 200 -1.93 27.05 5.23
C ALA A 200 -0.79 27.50 6.14
N GLN A 201 0.30 28.04 5.58
CA GLN A 201 1.05 29.18 6.13
C GLN A 201 2.20 29.54 5.19
N LYS A 202 2.13 30.71 4.55
CA LYS A 202 3.34 31.37 4.04
C LYS A 202 4.20 31.75 5.24
N THR A 203 5.37 31.14 5.40
CA THR A 203 6.60 31.85 5.78
C THR A 203 7.84 30.98 5.60
N SER A 204 8.78 31.55 4.85
CA SER A 204 10.11 31.06 4.53
C SER A 204 11.00 30.96 5.79
N ALA A 205 10.87 29.93 6.62
CA ALA A 205 11.73 29.86 7.83
C ALA A 205 11.88 28.49 8.53
N THR A 206 11.85 27.33 7.85
CA THR A 206 12.12 26.05 8.58
C THR A 206 12.83 24.99 7.74
N LEU A 207 13.67 25.37 6.77
CA LEU A 207 14.58 24.43 6.09
C LEU A 207 15.90 24.18 6.86
N ALA A 208 15.99 24.64 8.11
CA ALA A 208 17.24 24.66 8.88
C ALA A 208 17.30 23.67 10.06
N HIS A 209 16.24 22.93 10.39
CA HIS A 209 16.26 22.07 11.58
C HIS A 209 16.01 20.56 11.36
N SER A 210 15.73 20.11 10.14
CA SER A 210 15.63 18.66 9.84
C SER A 210 16.86 18.16 9.08
N LYS A 211 18.05 18.44 9.62
CA LYS A 211 19.34 17.85 9.20
C LYS A 211 20.00 17.02 10.31
N ARG A 212 19.30 16.74 11.41
CA ARG A 212 19.76 15.83 12.46
C ARG A 212 18.77 14.68 12.55
N VAL A 213 19.31 13.47 12.61
CA VAL A 213 18.61 12.16 12.66
C VAL A 213 18.48 11.50 11.29
N ILE A 214 19.59 11.28 10.57
CA ILE A 214 19.95 9.96 9.99
C ILE A 214 21.50 9.91 9.86
N ILE A 215 22.22 9.84 10.98
CA ILE A 215 23.59 9.27 11.02
C ILE A 215 23.77 8.61 12.39
N SER A 216 23.72 7.29 12.43
CA SER A 216 24.45 6.51 13.44
C SER A 216 24.69 5.07 12.94
N ILE A 217 25.54 4.91 11.94
CA ILE A 217 26.56 3.85 11.94
C ILE A 217 27.86 4.50 11.46
N SER A 218 28.92 4.20 12.20
CA SER A 218 30.13 4.97 12.42
C SER A 218 31.03 5.21 11.20
N GLY A 219 31.65 6.39 11.15
CA GLY A 219 33.04 6.57 10.70
C GLY A 219 33.26 6.94 9.24
N VAL A 220 33.26 8.25 8.95
CA VAL A 220 34.33 9.04 8.31
C VAL A 220 33.69 10.26 7.65
N LEU A 221 34.09 11.43 8.16
CA LEU A 221 33.71 12.75 7.72
C LEU A 221 34.81 13.27 6.78
N SER A 222 34.53 13.44 5.49
CA SER A 222 35.17 14.50 4.69
C SER A 222 34.49 14.68 3.33
N THR A 223 33.99 15.91 3.13
CA THR A 223 33.67 16.64 1.90
C THR A 223 32.60 16.07 0.94
N LEU A 224 31.40 16.67 1.06
CA LEU A 224 30.20 16.57 0.20
C LEU A 224 30.41 16.84 -1.32
N GLY A 225 31.64 17.11 -1.78
CA GLY A 225 31.96 17.21 -3.21
C GLY A 225 32.24 15.86 -3.87
N ALA A 226 32.85 14.92 -3.14
CA ALA A 226 33.30 13.64 -3.70
C ALA A 226 32.16 12.62 -3.94
N LEU A 227 31.04 12.76 -3.22
CA LEU A 227 29.88 11.86 -3.37
C LEU A 227 29.11 12.11 -4.68
N ASN A 228 29.17 13.33 -5.23
CA ASN A 228 28.42 13.65 -6.45
C ASN A 228 29.16 13.18 -7.72
N GLU A 229 30.49 13.14 -7.67
CA GLU A 229 31.32 12.61 -8.77
C GLU A 229 31.30 11.07 -8.81
N GLN A 230 31.32 10.39 -7.65
CA GLN A 230 31.21 8.91 -7.60
C GLN A 230 29.83 8.38 -8.06
N LEU A 231 28.75 9.12 -7.79
CA LEU A 231 27.42 8.72 -8.25
C LEU A 231 27.22 8.90 -9.76
N LEU A 232 27.92 9.86 -10.37
CA LEU A 232 27.95 10.05 -11.82
C LEU A 232 28.83 8.98 -12.50
N GLU A 233 29.98 8.61 -11.92
CA GLU A 233 30.80 7.51 -12.42
C GLU A 233 30.08 6.15 -12.39
N ILE A 234 29.27 5.86 -11.36
CA ILE A 234 28.50 4.61 -11.29
C ILE A 234 27.39 4.56 -12.34
N ALA A 235 26.75 5.70 -12.64
CA ALA A 235 25.73 5.81 -13.66
C ALA A 235 26.31 5.70 -15.08
N ASP A 236 27.47 6.34 -15.32
CA ASP A 236 28.19 6.27 -16.59
C ASP A 236 28.84 4.89 -16.81
N PHE A 237 29.33 4.23 -15.75
CA PHE A 237 29.83 2.86 -15.83
C PHE A 237 28.71 1.87 -16.20
N ARG A 238 27.52 2.02 -15.60
CA ARG A 238 26.35 1.20 -15.94
C ARG A 238 25.93 1.41 -17.38
N ASN A 239 25.89 2.65 -17.86
CA ASN A 239 25.53 2.95 -19.25
C ASN A 239 26.61 2.49 -20.24
N SER A 240 27.89 2.57 -19.87
CA SER A 240 29.04 2.09 -20.66
C SER A 240 29.06 0.56 -20.78
N ILE A 241 28.77 -0.18 -19.70
CA ILE A 241 28.58 -1.65 -19.75
C ILE A 241 27.39 -2.02 -20.62
N THR A 242 26.28 -1.28 -20.51
CA THR A 242 25.05 -1.59 -21.25
C THR A 242 25.23 -1.33 -22.76
N MET A 243 26.02 -0.32 -23.14
CA MET A 243 26.40 -0.10 -24.55
C MET A 243 27.46 -1.07 -25.05
N ALA A 244 28.41 -1.49 -24.21
CA ALA A 244 29.46 -2.45 -24.59
C ALA A 244 28.95 -3.90 -24.73
N LEU A 245 27.85 -4.26 -24.07
CA LEU A 245 27.34 -5.64 -23.99
C LEU A 245 25.89 -5.79 -24.47
N GLY A 246 25.47 -4.96 -25.42
CA GLY A 246 24.09 -4.92 -25.96
C GLY A 246 23.59 -6.19 -26.68
N ASN A 247 24.27 -7.33 -26.55
CA ASN A 247 23.81 -8.61 -27.10
C ASN A 247 24.29 -9.85 -26.31
N VAL A 248 24.53 -9.70 -25.01
CA VAL A 248 24.86 -10.85 -24.16
C VAL A 248 23.57 -11.52 -23.69
N PRO A 249 23.33 -12.81 -24.02
CA PRO A 249 22.14 -13.53 -23.57
C PRO A 249 22.04 -13.54 -22.04
N ASP A 250 20.82 -13.42 -21.50
CA ASP A 250 20.57 -13.29 -20.05
C ASP A 250 21.28 -14.36 -19.21
N ALA A 251 21.43 -15.59 -19.73
CA ALA A 251 22.14 -16.68 -19.08
C ALA A 251 23.61 -16.38 -18.78
N VAL A 252 24.28 -15.62 -19.64
CA VAL A 252 25.68 -15.21 -19.45
C VAL A 252 25.76 -14.06 -18.43
N TRP A 253 24.75 -13.19 -18.41
CA TRP A 253 24.60 -12.15 -17.38
C TRP A 253 24.44 -12.74 -15.97
N PHE A 254 23.58 -13.76 -15.83
CA PHE A 254 23.40 -14.47 -14.56
C PHE A 254 24.66 -15.23 -14.13
N LEU A 255 25.42 -15.81 -15.07
CA LEU A 255 26.71 -16.44 -14.78
C LEU A 255 27.75 -15.44 -14.26
N CYS A 256 27.82 -14.23 -14.84
CA CYS A 256 28.74 -13.18 -14.37
C CYS A 256 28.38 -12.68 -12.96
N ILE A 257 27.09 -12.47 -12.67
CA ILE A 257 26.64 -12.09 -11.33
C ILE A 257 26.93 -13.21 -10.32
N PHE A 258 26.67 -14.46 -10.69
CA PHE A 258 26.93 -15.62 -9.83
C PHE A 258 28.43 -15.81 -9.55
N ALA A 259 29.29 -15.63 -10.55
CA ALA A 259 30.75 -15.66 -10.36
C ALA A 259 31.26 -14.54 -9.46
N ALA A 260 30.72 -13.32 -9.59
CA ALA A 260 31.05 -12.21 -8.70
C ALA A 260 30.60 -12.46 -7.26
N PHE A 261 29.42 -13.06 -7.08
CA PHE A 261 28.91 -13.44 -5.75
C PHE A 261 29.76 -14.54 -5.10
N LEU A 262 30.20 -15.54 -5.88
CA LEU A 262 31.14 -16.57 -5.42
C LEU A 262 32.51 -16.00 -5.06
N ALA A 263 33.00 -15.01 -5.80
CA ALA A 263 34.26 -14.35 -5.48
C ALA A 263 34.18 -13.59 -4.14
N VAL A 264 33.06 -12.89 -3.87
CA VAL A 264 32.82 -12.21 -2.59
C VAL A 264 32.69 -13.19 -1.43
N ILE A 265 32.02 -14.33 -1.64
CA ILE A 265 31.94 -15.40 -0.63
C ILE A 265 33.33 -16.00 -0.38
N TYR A 266 34.10 -16.23 -1.44
CA TYR A 266 35.45 -16.79 -1.35
C TYR A 266 36.40 -15.87 -0.59
N THR A 267 36.38 -14.56 -0.85
CA THR A 267 37.20 -13.58 -0.12
C THR A 267 36.77 -13.47 1.34
N ALA A 268 35.47 -13.47 1.63
CA ALA A 268 34.96 -13.45 3.01
C ALA A 268 35.28 -14.73 3.80
N PHE A 269 35.43 -15.86 3.10
CA PHE A 269 35.84 -17.13 3.70
C PHE A 269 37.36 -17.21 3.89
N TRP A 270 38.13 -16.64 2.97
CA TRP A 270 39.60 -16.56 3.03
C TRP A 270 40.09 -15.70 4.20
N ASP A 271 39.46 -14.54 4.43
CA ASP A 271 39.81 -13.67 5.57
C ASP A 271 39.53 -14.35 6.92
N LYS A 272 38.54 -15.25 6.99
CA LYS A 272 38.21 -16.00 8.21
C LYS A 272 39.15 -17.15 8.55
N GLN A 273 40.02 -17.58 7.63
CA GLN A 273 40.99 -18.65 7.88
C GLN A 273 42.39 -18.14 8.23
N HIS A 274 42.62 -16.82 8.18
CA HIS A 274 43.91 -16.20 8.43
C HIS A 274 43.92 -15.18 9.58
N ASP A 275 42.85 -15.15 10.39
CA ASP A 275 42.76 -14.54 11.73
C ASP A 275 42.72 -15.64 12.82
#